data_AF-A0A481C0X9-F1
#
_entry.id   AF-A0A481C0X9-F1
#
_cell.length_a   1.000
_cell.length_b   1.000
_cell.length_c   1.000
_cell.angle_alpha   90.00
_cell.angle_beta   90.00
_cell.angle_gamma   90.00
#
_symmetry.space_group_name_H-M   'P 1'
#
loop_
_entity.id
_entity.type
_entity.pdbx_description
1 polymer ?
#
loop_
_entity_poly.entity_id
_entity_poly.type
_entity_poly.pdbx_seq_one_letter_code
_entity_poly.pdbx_strand_id
1 'polypeptide(L)'
;MNPPPPDPLGDCLRDWEELQQDFQGIQETHRLYRLKLEELIKLQNNCTSSITRQKKRLQELALVLKKCKHSLPSEAEEAAQELESQIKERQGLFFDMEAYLPKKNGLYLSLVLGNVNVTLLSKQAKFAYKAEYEKFKLYLTIILILVSFTCRFLLNSRVTDAAFNFLLVWYYCTLTIRESILINNGSRIKGWWVFHHYVSTFLSGVMLTWPDGLMYQKFRNQFLSFSMYQSFVQFLQYYYQSGCLYRLRALGERHTMDLTVGESGMAVPPWNADRGAGRAGLLLLTGV
;
A
#
# COMPACT_ATOMS: atom_id res chain seq x y z
N MET A 1 -52.98 38.19 -23.23
CA MET A 1 -51.62 38.38 -23.75
C MET A 1 -51.11 37.02 -24.16
N ASN A 2 -50.83 36.80 -25.46
CA ASN A 2 -50.21 35.57 -25.92
C ASN A 2 -48.72 35.60 -25.54
N PRO A 3 -48.12 34.47 -25.09
CA PRO A 3 -46.69 34.42 -24.83
C PRO A 3 -45.91 34.70 -26.13
N PRO A 4 -44.73 35.33 -26.04
CA PRO A 4 -43.89 35.56 -27.21
C PRO A 4 -43.52 34.22 -27.87
N PRO A 5 -43.38 34.19 -29.21
CA PRO A 5 -42.96 32.99 -29.91
C PRO A 5 -41.55 32.59 -29.43
N PRO A 6 -41.23 31.29 -29.37
CA PRO A 6 -39.89 30.84 -29.02
C PRO A 6 -38.86 31.46 -29.97
N ASP A 7 -37.73 31.92 -29.43
CA ASP A 7 -36.59 32.49 -30.16
C ASP A 7 -35.34 31.61 -29.97
N PRO A 8 -35.24 30.49 -30.71
CA PRO A 8 -34.17 29.51 -30.51
C PRO A 8 -32.77 30.08 -30.78
N LEU A 9 -32.66 31.10 -31.64
CA LEU A 9 -31.37 31.72 -31.97
C LEU A 9 -30.92 32.67 -30.87
N GLY A 10 -31.84 33.49 -30.34
CA GLY A 10 -31.57 34.35 -29.18
C GLY A 10 -31.20 33.54 -27.94
N ASP A 11 -31.88 32.41 -27.71
CA ASP A 11 -31.55 31.47 -26.65
C ASP A 11 -30.14 30.88 -26.85
N CYS A 12 -29.82 30.41 -28.06
CA CYS A 12 -28.49 29.86 -28.39
C CYS A 12 -27.35 30.87 -28.23
N LEU A 13 -27.57 32.16 -28.56
CA LEU A 13 -26.55 33.20 -28.38
C LEU A 13 -26.31 33.52 -26.90
N ARG A 14 -27.36 33.51 -26.06
CA ARG A 14 -27.19 33.69 -24.61
C ARG A 14 -26.42 32.52 -24.00
N ASP A 15 -26.79 31.28 -24.36
CA ASP A 15 -26.09 30.08 -23.91
C ASP A 15 -24.60 30.11 -24.32
N TRP A 16 -24.30 30.61 -25.53
CA TRP A 16 -22.92 30.78 -25.99
C TRP A 16 -22.14 31.82 -25.18
N GLU A 17 -22.75 32.96 -24.85
CA GLU A 17 -22.13 34.01 -24.05
C GLU A 17 -21.84 33.52 -22.62
N GLU A 18 -22.79 32.79 -22.01
CA GLU A 18 -22.60 32.15 -20.70
C GLU A 18 -21.45 31.13 -20.75
N LEU A 19 -21.42 30.28 -21.76
CA LEU A 19 -20.34 29.31 -21.96
C LEU A 19 -18.98 29.99 -22.15
N GLN A 20 -18.95 31.13 -22.83
CA GLN A 20 -17.72 31.89 -23.07
C GLN A 20 -17.19 32.52 -21.77
N GLN A 21 -18.07 33.01 -20.89
CA GLN A 21 -17.68 33.51 -19.57
C GLN A 21 -17.15 32.39 -18.67
N ASP A 22 -17.84 31.25 -18.63
CA ASP A 22 -17.39 30.06 -17.90
C ASP A 22 -16.02 29.57 -18.40
N PHE A 23 -15.81 29.57 -19.72
CA PHE A 23 -14.54 29.18 -20.32
C PHE A 23 -13.38 30.08 -19.88
N GLN A 24 -13.60 31.40 -19.80
CA GLN A 24 -12.59 32.33 -19.27
C GLN A 24 -12.26 32.02 -17.79
N GLY A 25 -13.26 31.70 -16.97
CA GLY A 25 -13.07 31.27 -15.59
C GLY A 25 -12.23 30.00 -15.47
N ILE A 26 -12.47 29.01 -16.34
CA ILE A 26 -11.69 27.76 -16.41
C ILE A 26 -10.23 28.05 -16.78
N GLN A 27 -10.00 28.92 -17.76
CA GLN A 27 -8.64 29.28 -18.18
C GLN A 27 -7.81 29.90 -17.05
N GLU A 28 -8.39 30.83 -16.28
CA GLU A 28 -7.67 31.45 -15.17
C GLU A 28 -7.44 30.47 -14.02
N THR A 29 -8.44 29.62 -13.71
CA THR A 29 -8.30 28.56 -12.71
C THR A 29 -7.17 27.59 -13.06
N HIS A 30 -7.09 27.18 -14.32
CA HIS A 30 -6.03 26.31 -14.82
C HIS A 30 -4.65 26.98 -14.76
N ARG A 31 -4.56 28.28 -15.09
CA ARG A 31 -3.33 29.07 -14.95
C ARG A 31 -2.84 29.09 -13.51
N LEU A 32 -3.73 29.37 -12.56
CA LEU A 32 -3.41 29.35 -11.13
C LEU A 32 -2.98 27.97 -10.64
N TYR A 33 -3.68 26.91 -11.06
CA TYR A 33 -3.32 25.54 -10.76
C TYR A 33 -1.89 25.20 -11.19
N ARG A 34 -1.50 25.55 -12.43
CA ARG A 34 -0.14 25.31 -12.95
C ARG A 34 0.93 26.03 -12.12
N LEU A 35 0.70 27.29 -11.77
CA LEU A 35 1.61 28.06 -10.92
C LEU A 35 1.79 27.40 -9.55
N LYS A 36 0.69 26.99 -8.92
CA LYS A 36 0.72 26.31 -7.61
C LYS A 36 1.43 24.96 -7.68
N LEU A 37 1.29 24.22 -8.78
CA LEU A 37 2.00 22.96 -9.00
C LEU A 37 3.52 23.16 -9.09
N GLU A 38 3.97 24.17 -9.82
CA GLU A 38 5.41 24.51 -9.92
C GLU A 38 5.99 24.95 -8.57
N GLU A 39 5.26 25.78 -7.82
CA GLU A 39 5.61 26.18 -6.45
C GLU A 39 5.74 24.96 -5.53
N LEU A 40 4.78 24.03 -5.58
CA LEU A 40 4.79 22.80 -4.80
C LEU A 40 6.03 21.95 -5.11
N ILE A 41 6.35 21.74 -6.38
CA ILE A 41 7.52 20.95 -6.81
C ILE A 41 8.82 21.60 -6.30
N LYS A 42 8.93 22.93 -6.39
CA LYS A 42 10.08 23.67 -5.88
C LYS A 42 10.24 23.50 -4.36
N LEU A 43 9.14 23.62 -3.60
CA LEU A 43 9.13 23.41 -2.16
C LEU A 43 9.54 21.97 -1.78
N GLN A 44 9.02 20.97 -2.50
CA GLN A 44 9.39 19.56 -2.29
C GLN A 44 10.89 19.34 -2.47
N ASN A 45 11.46 19.82 -3.58
CA ASN A 45 12.89 19.66 -3.86
C ASN A 45 13.78 20.36 -2.81
N ASN A 46 13.40 21.56 -2.38
CA ASN A 46 14.11 22.32 -1.35
C ASN A 46 14.06 21.64 0.02
N CYS A 47 12.89 21.08 0.38
CA CYS A 47 12.70 20.38 1.64
C CYS A 47 13.49 19.06 1.64
N THR A 48 13.35 18.23 0.60
CA THR A 48 14.08 16.96 0.46
C THR A 48 15.60 17.16 0.50
N SER A 49 16.13 18.14 -0.22
CA SER A 49 17.58 18.43 -0.22
C SER A 49 18.07 18.92 1.15
N SER A 50 17.29 19.76 1.84
CA SER A 50 17.64 20.28 3.16
C SER A 50 17.60 19.20 4.24
N ILE A 51 16.59 18.34 4.25
CA ILE A 51 16.48 17.18 5.14
C ILE A 51 17.65 16.23 4.90
N THR A 52 17.95 15.91 3.63
CA THR A 52 19.07 15.01 3.29
C THR A 52 20.40 15.56 3.82
N ARG A 53 20.65 16.86 3.63
CA ARG A 53 21.86 17.53 4.13
C ARG A 53 21.94 17.51 5.67
N GLN A 54 20.85 17.83 6.36
CA GLN A 54 20.77 17.79 7.82
C GLN A 54 20.98 16.37 8.37
N LYS A 55 20.32 15.35 7.80
CA LYS A 55 20.48 13.94 8.22
C LYS A 55 21.92 13.47 8.08
N LYS A 56 22.60 13.81 6.98
CA LYS A 56 24.03 13.51 6.80
C LYS A 56 24.89 14.11 7.92
N ARG A 57 24.69 15.39 8.24
CA ARG A 57 25.43 16.07 9.33
C ARG A 57 25.12 15.48 10.70
N LEU A 58 23.87 15.13 10.99
CA LEU A 58 23.51 14.48 12.25
C LEU A 58 24.15 13.09 12.38
N GLN A 59 24.26 12.33 11.28
CA GLN A 59 24.97 11.05 11.28
C GLN A 59 26.47 11.24 11.55
N GLU A 60 27.10 12.23 10.94
CA GLU A 60 28.50 12.57 11.21
C GLU A 60 28.71 12.97 12.68
N LEU A 61 27.83 13.81 13.25
CA LEU A 61 27.87 14.20 14.66
C LEU A 61 27.67 13.00 15.60
N ALA A 62 26.72 12.11 15.30
CA ALA A 62 26.48 10.91 16.09
C ALA A 62 27.71 9.97 16.09
N LEU A 63 28.41 9.86 14.95
CA LEU A 63 29.66 9.09 14.86
C LEU A 63 30.79 9.69 15.70
N VAL A 64 30.94 11.02 15.67
CA VAL A 64 31.93 11.72 16.50
C VAL A 64 31.60 11.55 17.98
N LEU A 65 30.34 11.78 18.37
CA LEU A 65 29.87 11.63 19.74
C LEU A 65 30.15 10.22 20.28
N LYS A 66 29.87 9.19 19.48
CA LYS A 66 30.16 7.78 19.83
C LYS A 66 31.66 7.53 20.05
N LYS A 67 32.54 8.15 19.26
CA LYS A 67 34.00 8.03 19.45
C LYS A 67 34.47 8.73 20.71
N CYS A 68 33.91 9.90 21.03
CA CYS A 68 34.29 10.67 22.22
C CYS A 68 33.76 10.05 23.53
N LYS A 69 32.69 9.23 23.47
CA LYS A 69 32.01 8.64 24.64
C LYS A 69 32.92 7.87 25.60
N HIS A 70 33.97 7.24 25.09
CA HIS A 70 34.92 6.47 25.91
C HIS A 70 35.99 7.32 26.62
N SER A 71 36.07 8.62 26.30
CA SER A 71 37.13 9.52 26.74
C SER A 71 36.58 10.76 27.46
N LEU A 72 35.29 10.78 27.75
CA LEU A 72 34.57 11.94 28.29
C LEU A 72 34.70 12.02 29.83
N PRO A 73 35.00 13.20 30.39
CA PRO A 73 34.87 13.46 31.83
C PRO A 73 33.42 13.32 32.31
N SER A 74 33.23 12.98 33.60
CA SER A 74 31.90 12.76 34.20
C SER A 74 30.92 13.93 34.03
N GLU A 75 31.40 15.19 34.02
CA GLU A 75 30.56 16.38 33.79
C GLU A 75 30.13 16.56 32.32
N ALA A 76 30.92 16.06 31.38
CA ALA A 76 30.62 16.16 29.95
C ALA A 76 29.75 14.99 29.45
N GLU A 77 29.55 13.98 30.30
CA GLU A 77 28.73 12.81 29.98
C GLU A 77 27.22 13.15 29.95
N GLU A 78 26.75 14.03 30.83
CA GLU A 78 25.37 14.56 30.78
C GLU A 78 25.12 15.35 29.50
N ALA A 79 26.04 16.24 29.11
CA ALA A 79 25.95 17.00 27.87
C ALA A 79 25.96 16.09 26.62
N ALA A 80 26.72 15.00 26.66
CA ALA A 80 26.75 14.01 25.59
C ALA A 80 25.42 13.23 25.47
N GLN A 81 24.81 12.87 26.60
CA GLN A 81 23.49 12.21 26.61
C GLN A 81 22.38 13.13 26.09
N GLU A 82 22.40 14.40 26.50
CA GLU A 82 21.45 15.40 26.00
C GLU A 82 21.58 15.60 24.48
N LEU A 83 22.81 15.70 23.97
CA LEU A 83 23.05 15.78 22.54
C LEU A 83 22.56 14.53 21.78
N GLU A 84 22.76 13.33 22.34
CA GLU A 84 22.27 12.07 21.77
C GLU A 84 20.73 12.05 21.70
N SER A 85 20.06 12.55 22.75
CA SER A 85 18.60 12.72 22.81
C SER A 85 18.11 13.66 21.71
N GLN A 86 18.70 14.85 21.58
CA GLN A 86 18.33 15.83 20.56
C GLN A 86 18.56 15.31 19.13
N ILE A 87 19.64 14.56 18.90
CA ILE A 87 19.88 13.91 17.60
C ILE A 87 18.74 12.94 17.28
N LYS A 88 18.33 12.12 18.25
CA LYS A 88 17.25 11.14 18.08
C LYS A 88 15.88 11.81 17.86
N GLU A 89 15.57 12.87 18.62
CA GLU A 89 14.35 13.65 18.45
C GLU A 89 14.28 14.26 17.04
N ARG A 90 15.34 14.93 16.58
CA ARG A 90 15.41 15.50 15.22
C ARG A 90 15.28 14.44 14.14
N GLN A 91 15.83 13.24 14.34
CA GLN A 91 15.63 12.13 13.41
C GLN A 91 14.15 11.71 13.33
N GLY A 92 13.43 11.69 14.45
CA GLY A 92 11.99 11.46 14.50
C GLY A 92 11.20 12.53 13.73
N LEU A 93 11.51 13.80 13.96
CA LEU A 93 10.88 14.92 13.23
C LEU A 93 11.11 14.83 11.72
N PHE A 94 12.33 14.49 11.28
CA PHE A 94 12.60 14.29 9.86
C PHE A 94 11.82 13.11 9.26
N PHE A 95 11.64 12.02 10.01
CA PHE A 95 10.82 10.91 9.56
C PHE A 95 9.36 11.32 9.30
N ASP A 96 8.79 12.14 10.18
CA ASP A 96 7.44 12.68 10.01
C ASP A 96 7.34 13.65 8.84
N MET A 97 8.33 14.53 8.64
CA MET A 97 8.40 15.42 7.48
C MET A 97 8.50 14.63 6.16
N GLU A 98 9.35 13.60 6.10
CA GLU A 98 9.52 12.72 4.94
C GLU A 98 8.26 11.92 4.59
N ALA A 99 7.28 11.78 5.49
CA ALA A 99 6.03 11.09 5.22
C ALA A 99 5.12 11.82 4.20
N TYR A 100 5.36 13.12 3.99
CA TYR A 100 4.64 14.00 3.06
C TYR A 100 5.48 14.43 1.85
N LEU A 101 6.71 13.92 1.73
CA LEU A 101 7.60 14.22 0.62
C LEU A 101 7.70 13.01 -0.33
N PRO A 102 7.98 13.26 -1.63
CA PRO A 102 8.40 12.24 -2.58
C PRO A 102 9.43 11.26 -2.00
N LYS A 103 9.08 9.97 -1.96
CA LYS A 103 9.98 8.89 -1.55
C LYS A 103 10.56 8.19 -2.77
N LYS A 104 11.81 7.75 -2.62
CA LYS A 104 12.46 6.88 -3.61
C LYS A 104 11.81 5.50 -3.56
N ASN A 105 11.51 4.95 -4.73
CA ASN A 105 10.99 3.60 -4.86
C ASN A 105 12.01 2.58 -4.33
N GLY A 106 11.53 1.54 -3.65
CA GLY A 106 12.35 0.36 -3.34
C GLY A 106 12.77 -0.38 -4.63
N LEU A 107 13.77 -1.25 -4.52
CA LEU A 107 14.37 -1.96 -5.67
C LEU A 107 13.35 -2.62 -6.60
N TYR A 108 12.42 -3.43 -6.05
CA TYR A 108 11.39 -4.10 -6.85
C TYR A 108 10.49 -3.11 -7.60
N LEU A 109 10.01 -2.08 -6.90
CA LEU A 109 9.11 -1.09 -7.46
C LEU A 109 9.81 -0.23 -8.52
N SER A 110 11.09 0.08 -8.31
CA SER A 110 11.93 0.77 -9.29
C SER A 110 12.19 -0.10 -10.52
N LEU A 111 12.31 -1.42 -10.37
CA LEU A 111 12.48 -2.33 -11.50
C LEU A 111 11.21 -2.41 -12.34
N VAL A 112 10.04 -2.49 -11.70
CA VAL A 112 8.75 -2.67 -12.38
C VAL A 112 8.19 -1.36 -12.95
N LEU A 113 8.29 -0.25 -12.22
CA LEU A 113 7.68 1.03 -12.58
C LEU A 113 8.69 2.09 -13.05
N GLY A 114 9.99 1.80 -13.00
CA GLY A 114 11.03 2.78 -13.29
C GLY A 114 11.09 3.90 -12.26
N ASN A 115 11.50 5.09 -12.72
CA ASN A 115 11.73 6.26 -11.87
C ASN A 115 10.45 7.09 -11.60
N VAL A 116 9.26 6.49 -11.76
CA VAL A 116 7.98 7.16 -11.51
C VAL A 116 7.70 7.21 -10.01
N ASN A 117 7.46 8.40 -9.47
CA ASN A 117 7.15 8.57 -8.06
C ASN A 117 5.69 8.16 -7.76
N VAL A 118 5.50 7.11 -6.98
CA VAL A 118 4.18 6.62 -6.54
C VAL A 118 3.78 7.10 -5.14
N THR A 119 4.44 8.15 -4.64
CA THR A 119 4.14 8.71 -3.33
C THR A 119 2.80 9.45 -3.37
N LEU A 120 1.89 8.98 -2.54
CA LEU A 120 0.59 9.60 -2.29
C LEU A 120 0.79 10.66 -1.21
N LEU A 121 0.75 11.94 -1.57
CA LEU A 121 1.12 13.02 -0.66
C LEU A 121 0.06 13.30 0.42
N SER A 122 -1.22 13.03 0.12
CA SER A 122 -2.32 13.28 1.06
C SER A 122 -2.71 12.01 1.83
N LYS A 123 -3.15 12.18 3.09
CA LYS A 123 -3.69 11.07 3.89
C LYS A 123 -4.90 10.44 3.21
N GLN A 124 -5.74 11.28 2.60
CA GLN A 124 -6.94 10.89 1.86
C GLN A 124 -6.58 9.97 0.68
N ALA A 125 -5.58 10.33 -0.13
CA ALA A 125 -5.14 9.50 -1.26
C ALA A 125 -4.59 8.16 -0.79
N LYS A 126 -3.81 8.14 0.30
CA LYS A 126 -3.31 6.89 0.89
C LYS A 126 -4.44 5.97 1.37
N PHE A 127 -5.46 6.53 2.03
CA PHE A 127 -6.64 5.75 2.44
C PHE A 127 -7.49 5.27 1.27
N ALA A 128 -7.71 6.13 0.26
CA ALA A 128 -8.46 5.77 -0.93
C ALA A 128 -7.77 4.64 -1.71
N TYR A 129 -6.46 4.74 -1.94
CA TYR A 129 -5.69 3.68 -2.59
C TYR A 129 -5.77 2.36 -1.82
N LYS A 130 -5.66 2.43 -0.49
CA LYS A 130 -5.81 1.24 0.37
C LYS A 130 -7.19 0.62 0.25
N ALA A 131 -8.26 1.43 0.24
CA ALA A 131 -9.62 0.93 0.05
C ALA A 131 -9.78 0.23 -1.30
N GLU A 132 -9.23 0.80 -2.38
CA GLU A 132 -9.26 0.18 -3.71
C GLU A 132 -8.41 -1.10 -3.81
N TYR A 133 -7.31 -1.20 -3.07
CA TYR A 133 -6.54 -2.44 -2.92
C TYR A 133 -7.33 -3.53 -2.19
N GLU A 134 -8.00 -3.19 -1.09
CA GLU A 134 -8.83 -4.12 -0.32
C GLU A 134 -10.05 -4.60 -1.14
N LYS A 135 -10.71 -3.69 -1.86
CA LYS A 135 -11.81 -3.99 -2.78
C LYS A 135 -11.36 -4.92 -3.91
N PHE A 136 -10.19 -4.64 -4.50
CA PHE A 136 -9.56 -5.50 -5.51
C PHE A 136 -9.35 -6.93 -4.98
N LYS A 137 -8.75 -7.09 -3.79
CA LYS A 137 -8.57 -8.41 -3.18
C LYS A 137 -9.88 -9.16 -3.04
N LEU A 138 -10.92 -8.50 -2.54
CA LEU A 138 -12.22 -9.12 -2.34
C LEU A 138 -12.83 -9.62 -3.66
N TYR A 139 -12.92 -8.76 -4.68
CA TYR A 139 -13.49 -9.15 -5.96
C TYR A 139 -12.73 -10.31 -6.60
N LEU A 140 -11.40 -10.25 -6.59
CA LEU A 140 -10.60 -11.30 -7.20
C LEU A 140 -10.68 -12.60 -6.41
N THR A 141 -10.75 -12.54 -5.08
CA THR A 141 -10.97 -13.72 -4.25
C THR A 141 -12.30 -14.41 -4.58
N ILE A 142 -13.39 -13.65 -4.76
CA ILE A 142 -14.69 -14.20 -5.15
C ILE A 142 -14.61 -14.85 -6.55
N ILE A 143 -13.99 -14.17 -7.53
CA ILE A 143 -13.79 -14.71 -8.87
C ILE A 143 -12.98 -16.02 -8.81
N LEU A 144 -11.89 -16.06 -8.03
CA LEU A 144 -11.05 -17.24 -7.89
C LEU A 144 -11.82 -18.42 -7.29
N ILE A 145 -12.68 -18.21 -6.29
CA ILE A 145 -13.56 -19.26 -5.73
C ILE A 145 -14.49 -19.81 -6.80
N LEU A 146 -15.18 -18.93 -7.54
CA LEU A 146 -16.15 -19.33 -8.56
C LEU A 146 -15.46 -20.12 -9.70
N VAL A 147 -14.36 -19.58 -10.24
CA VAL A 147 -13.64 -20.23 -11.35
C VAL A 147 -13.03 -21.55 -10.91
N SER A 148 -12.41 -21.63 -9.72
CA SER A 148 -11.84 -22.89 -9.23
C SER A 148 -12.91 -23.95 -8.94
N PHE A 149 -14.09 -23.55 -8.44
CA PHE A 149 -15.24 -24.42 -8.30
C PHE A 149 -15.70 -24.96 -9.67
N THR A 150 -15.86 -24.08 -10.66
CA THR A 150 -16.22 -24.47 -12.03
C THR A 150 -15.17 -25.41 -12.65
N CYS A 151 -13.88 -25.11 -12.52
CA CYS A 151 -12.79 -25.97 -13.02
C CYS A 151 -12.77 -27.34 -12.33
N ARG A 152 -13.16 -27.41 -11.05
CA ARG A 152 -13.16 -28.69 -10.34
C ARG A 152 -14.36 -29.56 -10.70
N PHE A 153 -15.56 -28.99 -10.67
CA PHE A 153 -16.81 -29.78 -10.69
C PHE A 153 -17.52 -29.77 -12.04
N LEU A 154 -17.33 -28.74 -12.86
CA LEU A 154 -18.10 -28.53 -14.10
C LEU A 154 -17.27 -28.70 -15.37
N LEU A 155 -16.00 -28.29 -15.35
CA LEU A 155 -15.12 -28.26 -16.53
C LEU A 155 -13.82 -28.99 -16.28
N ASN A 156 -13.62 -30.16 -16.90
CA ASN A 156 -12.37 -30.89 -16.86
C ASN A 156 -11.54 -30.66 -18.13
N SER A 157 -11.07 -29.44 -18.34
CA SER A 157 -10.27 -29.07 -19.51
C SER A 157 -8.98 -28.37 -19.12
N ARG A 158 -7.86 -28.81 -19.73
CA ARG A 158 -6.54 -28.22 -19.54
C ARG A 158 -6.50 -26.73 -19.91
N VAL A 159 -7.32 -26.30 -20.86
CA VAL A 159 -7.43 -24.89 -21.28
C VAL A 159 -8.05 -24.05 -20.17
N THR A 160 -9.11 -24.54 -19.54
CA THR A 160 -9.76 -23.85 -18.41
C THR A 160 -8.82 -23.77 -17.21
N ASP A 161 -8.07 -24.84 -16.92
CA ASP A 161 -7.04 -24.81 -15.90
C ASP A 161 -5.92 -23.83 -16.23
N ALA A 162 -5.51 -23.72 -17.50
CA ALA A 162 -4.52 -22.73 -17.94
C ALA A 162 -5.02 -21.31 -17.67
N ALA A 163 -6.27 -21.02 -18.04
CA ALA A 163 -6.87 -19.71 -17.81
C ALA A 163 -6.95 -19.38 -16.31
N PHE A 164 -7.30 -20.35 -15.47
CA PHE A 164 -7.29 -20.19 -14.01
C PHE A 164 -5.88 -19.93 -13.45
N ASN A 165 -4.88 -20.71 -13.87
CA ASN A 165 -3.50 -20.50 -13.42
C ASN A 165 -2.92 -19.17 -13.92
N PHE A 166 -3.23 -18.76 -15.14
CA PHE A 166 -2.88 -17.44 -15.65
C PHE A 166 -3.50 -16.33 -14.79
N LEU A 167 -4.77 -16.47 -14.41
CA LEU A 167 -5.44 -15.53 -13.50
C LEU A 167 -4.75 -15.48 -12.13
N LEU A 168 -4.30 -16.62 -11.58
CA LEU A 168 -3.53 -16.66 -10.33
C LEU A 168 -2.18 -15.95 -10.45
N VAL A 169 -1.42 -16.22 -11.51
CA VAL A 169 -0.13 -15.52 -11.78
C VAL A 169 -0.37 -14.02 -11.85
N TRP A 170 -1.34 -13.59 -12.65
CA TRP A 170 -1.70 -12.18 -12.79
C TRP A 170 -2.13 -11.55 -11.46
N TYR A 171 -2.93 -12.26 -10.66
CA TYR A 171 -3.41 -11.80 -9.37
C TYR A 171 -2.25 -11.56 -8.39
N TYR A 172 -1.37 -12.54 -8.20
CA TYR A 172 -0.25 -12.40 -7.27
C TYR A 172 0.80 -11.38 -7.75
N CYS A 173 1.07 -11.31 -9.06
CA CYS A 173 1.87 -10.22 -9.63
C CYS A 173 1.27 -8.85 -9.30
N THR A 174 -0.04 -8.67 -9.50
CA THR A 174 -0.72 -7.40 -9.21
C THR A 174 -0.69 -7.08 -7.71
N LEU A 175 -0.86 -8.08 -6.84
CA LEU A 175 -0.75 -7.91 -5.39
C LEU A 175 0.63 -7.40 -4.99
N THR A 176 1.71 -8.01 -5.48
CA THR A 176 3.07 -7.59 -5.10
C THR A 176 3.35 -6.14 -5.50
N ILE A 177 2.85 -5.67 -6.65
CA ILE A 177 2.97 -4.27 -7.09
C ILE A 177 2.16 -3.35 -6.15
N ARG A 178 0.88 -3.65 -5.93
CA ARG A 178 0.01 -2.82 -5.08
C ARG A 178 0.51 -2.77 -3.62
N GLU A 179 0.96 -3.89 -3.08
CA GLU A 179 1.53 -3.97 -1.73
C GLU A 179 2.87 -3.22 -1.64
N SER A 180 3.71 -3.26 -2.68
CA SER A 180 4.94 -2.47 -2.72
C SER A 180 4.66 -0.96 -2.74
N ILE A 181 3.62 -0.52 -3.45
CA ILE A 181 3.15 0.88 -3.43
C ILE A 181 2.66 1.24 -2.02
N LEU A 182 1.89 0.37 -1.37
CA LEU A 182 1.43 0.57 0.01
C LEU A 182 2.61 0.69 0.97
N ILE A 183 3.60 -0.21 0.89
CA ILE A 183 4.80 -0.21 1.74
C ILE A 183 5.58 1.10 1.54
N ASN A 184 5.79 1.53 0.30
CA ASN A 184 6.46 2.79 -0.01
C ASN A 184 5.74 4.00 0.62
N ASN A 185 4.41 3.93 0.76
CA ASN A 185 3.57 4.98 1.33
C ASN A 185 3.37 4.91 2.86
N GLY A 186 4.05 3.96 3.54
CA GLY A 186 4.04 3.84 5.01
C GLY A 186 3.24 2.66 5.55
N SER A 187 2.73 1.79 4.67
CA SER A 187 2.01 0.58 5.09
C SER A 187 2.97 -0.45 5.69
N ARG A 188 2.74 -0.84 6.95
CA ARG A 188 3.44 -1.93 7.65
C ARG A 188 2.93 -3.32 7.22
N ILE A 189 3.33 -3.79 6.05
CA ILE A 189 3.10 -5.16 5.58
C ILE A 189 4.31 -6.02 5.95
N LYS A 190 4.08 -7.21 6.53
CA LYS A 190 5.17 -8.11 6.97
C LYS A 190 5.91 -8.66 5.74
N GLY A 191 7.24 -8.66 5.75
CA GLY A 191 8.05 -9.11 4.60
C GLY A 191 7.79 -10.57 4.19
N TRP A 192 7.53 -11.46 5.15
CA TRP A 192 7.20 -12.86 4.86
C TRP A 192 5.91 -13.00 4.03
N TRP A 193 4.93 -12.11 4.24
CA TRP A 193 3.66 -12.11 3.50
C TRP A 193 3.89 -11.78 2.03
N VAL A 194 4.72 -10.77 1.78
CA VAL A 194 5.11 -10.41 0.41
C VAL A 194 5.92 -11.54 -0.23
N PHE A 195 6.83 -12.18 0.53
CA PHE A 195 7.58 -13.35 0.06
C PHE A 195 6.66 -14.51 -0.36
N HIS A 196 5.64 -14.80 0.44
CA HIS A 196 4.63 -15.81 0.10
C HIS A 196 3.98 -15.53 -1.27
N HIS A 197 3.61 -14.27 -1.58
CA HIS A 197 3.04 -13.93 -2.89
C HIS A 197 3.98 -14.18 -4.06
N TYR A 198 5.29 -13.93 -3.90
CA TYR A 198 6.27 -14.25 -4.94
C TYR A 198 6.35 -15.76 -5.19
N VAL A 199 6.36 -16.55 -4.12
CA VAL A 199 6.34 -18.02 -4.23
C VAL A 199 5.04 -18.49 -4.89
N SER A 200 3.88 -17.95 -4.50
CA SER A 200 2.59 -18.29 -5.12
C SER A 200 2.55 -17.94 -6.61
N THR A 201 3.13 -16.81 -7.01
CA THR A 201 3.27 -16.42 -8.42
C THR A 201 4.09 -17.45 -9.19
N PHE A 202 5.25 -17.83 -8.66
CA PHE A 202 6.14 -18.81 -9.28
C PHE A 202 5.44 -20.17 -9.42
N LEU A 203 4.85 -20.69 -8.34
CA LEU A 203 4.15 -21.98 -8.34
C LEU A 203 2.97 -21.99 -9.31
N SER A 204 2.20 -20.90 -9.38
CA SER A 204 1.11 -20.76 -10.36
C SER A 204 1.64 -20.73 -11.79
N GLY A 205 2.82 -20.15 -12.03
CA GLY A 205 3.50 -20.17 -13.33
C GLY A 205 3.99 -21.57 -13.73
N VAL A 206 4.50 -22.34 -12.77
CA VAL A 206 4.84 -23.76 -12.97
C VAL A 206 3.58 -24.54 -13.35
N MET A 207 2.47 -24.37 -12.62
CA MET A 207 1.20 -25.02 -12.94
C MET A 207 0.64 -24.61 -14.31
N LEU A 208 0.80 -23.33 -14.69
CA LEU A 208 0.38 -22.82 -16.00
C LEU A 208 1.13 -23.50 -17.15
N THR A 209 2.44 -23.73 -16.99
CA THR A 209 3.32 -24.30 -18.02
C THR A 209 3.42 -25.82 -17.96
N TRP A 210 2.91 -26.46 -16.90
CA TRP A 210 2.96 -27.91 -16.75
C TRP A 210 2.15 -28.61 -17.85
N PRO A 211 2.77 -29.48 -18.68
CA PRO A 211 2.08 -30.17 -19.77
C PRO A 211 1.02 -31.15 -19.24
N ASP A 212 -0.03 -31.38 -20.03
CA ASP A 212 -1.04 -32.36 -19.65
C ASP A 212 -0.43 -33.77 -19.65
N GLY A 213 -0.56 -34.47 -18.51
CA GLY A 213 0.07 -35.76 -18.29
C GLY A 213 -0.37 -36.39 -16.97
N LEU A 214 0.02 -37.64 -16.74
CA LEU A 214 -0.47 -38.43 -15.61
C LEU A 214 -0.21 -37.75 -14.25
N MET A 215 0.97 -37.14 -14.07
CA MET A 215 1.32 -36.47 -12.81
C MET A 215 0.52 -35.19 -12.61
N TYR A 216 0.32 -34.41 -13.68
CA TYR A 216 -0.54 -33.23 -13.65
C TYR A 216 -1.96 -33.61 -13.24
N GLN A 217 -2.55 -34.63 -13.86
CA GLN A 217 -3.92 -35.07 -13.57
C GLN A 217 -4.09 -35.56 -12.13
N LYS A 218 -3.08 -36.24 -11.56
CA LYS A 218 -3.07 -36.64 -10.15
C LYS A 218 -3.04 -35.45 -9.20
N PHE A 219 -2.27 -34.41 -9.52
CA PHE A 219 -2.09 -33.23 -8.66
C PHE A 219 -3.19 -32.17 -8.84
N ARG A 220 -3.78 -32.06 -10.04
CA ARG A 220 -4.76 -31.07 -10.45
C ARG A 220 -5.86 -30.82 -9.41
N ASN A 221 -6.53 -31.88 -8.97
CA ASN A 221 -7.63 -31.76 -8.02
C ASN A 221 -7.15 -31.32 -6.64
N GLN A 222 -5.96 -31.71 -6.22
CA GLN A 222 -5.38 -31.24 -4.96
C GLN A 222 -5.12 -29.73 -5.04
N PHE A 223 -4.53 -29.27 -6.15
CA PHE A 223 -4.26 -27.86 -6.39
C PHE A 223 -5.54 -27.02 -6.42
N LEU A 224 -6.57 -27.42 -7.19
CA LEU A 224 -7.84 -26.70 -7.26
C LEU A 224 -8.55 -26.64 -5.90
N SER A 225 -8.52 -27.74 -5.13
CA SER A 225 -9.03 -27.76 -3.75
C SER A 225 -8.28 -26.79 -2.85
N PHE A 226 -6.95 -26.77 -2.94
CA PHE A 226 -6.11 -25.86 -2.19
C PHE A 226 -6.39 -24.40 -2.55
N SER A 227 -6.51 -24.08 -3.84
CA SER A 227 -6.82 -22.72 -4.29
C SER A 227 -8.21 -22.24 -3.83
N MET A 228 -9.23 -23.12 -3.86
CA MET A 228 -10.55 -22.82 -3.29
C MET A 228 -10.46 -22.54 -1.78
N TYR A 229 -9.80 -23.43 -1.03
CA TYR A 229 -9.63 -23.29 0.41
C TYR A 229 -8.90 -21.98 0.76
N GLN A 230 -7.80 -21.70 0.08
CA GLN A 230 -7.02 -20.50 0.34
C GLN A 230 -7.82 -19.22 0.03
N SER A 231 -8.56 -19.21 -1.07
CA SER A 231 -9.43 -18.07 -1.41
C SER A 231 -10.54 -17.90 -0.38
N PHE A 232 -11.12 -18.99 0.13
CA PHE A 232 -12.11 -18.94 1.20
C PHE A 232 -11.53 -18.37 2.51
N VAL A 233 -10.34 -18.83 2.93
CA VAL A 233 -9.63 -18.28 4.10
C VAL A 233 -9.38 -16.78 3.90
N GLN A 234 -8.93 -16.37 2.71
CA GLN A 234 -8.67 -14.97 2.42
C GLN A 234 -9.95 -14.11 2.46
N PHE A 235 -11.08 -14.66 2.03
CA PHE A 235 -12.39 -14.01 2.17
C PHE A 235 -12.78 -13.81 3.64
N LEU A 236 -12.62 -14.85 4.47
CA LEU A 236 -12.90 -14.76 5.92
C LEU A 236 -11.99 -13.76 6.62
N GLN A 237 -10.69 -13.78 6.30
CA GLN A 237 -9.72 -12.83 6.81
C GLN A 237 -10.12 -11.40 6.46
N TYR A 238 -10.50 -11.15 5.21
CA TYR A 238 -10.99 -9.84 4.77
C TYR A 238 -12.23 -9.40 5.57
N TYR A 239 -13.22 -10.28 5.75
CA TYR A 239 -14.44 -9.97 6.48
C TYR A 239 -14.16 -9.61 7.94
N TYR A 240 -13.37 -10.45 8.63
CA TYR A 240 -12.97 -10.23 10.01
C TYR A 240 -12.21 -8.90 10.19
N GLN A 241 -11.22 -8.66 9.32
CA GLN A 241 -10.40 -7.47 9.35
C GLN A 241 -11.19 -6.18 9.06
N SER A 242 -12.11 -6.24 8.10
CA SER A 242 -12.99 -5.12 7.76
C SER A 242 -13.93 -4.78 8.91
N GLY A 243 -14.50 -5.80 9.58
CA GLY A 243 -15.35 -5.60 10.75
C GLY A 243 -14.61 -5.02 11.96
N CYS A 244 -13.37 -5.45 12.19
CA CYS A 244 -12.52 -4.88 13.24
C CYS A 244 -12.18 -3.42 12.94
N LEU A 245 -11.79 -3.11 11.70
CA LEU A 245 -11.46 -1.75 11.28
C LEU A 245 -12.67 -0.81 11.36
N TYR A 246 -13.85 -1.28 10.99
CA TYR A 246 -15.10 -0.52 11.12
C TYR A 246 -15.38 -0.15 12.57
N ARG A 247 -15.26 -1.11 13.50
CA ARG A 247 -15.44 -0.89 14.93
C ARG A 247 -14.44 0.10 15.50
N LEU A 248 -13.15 -0.02 15.16
CA LEU A 248 -12.12 0.95 15.59
C LEU A 248 -12.38 2.36 15.06
N ARG A 249 -12.89 2.48 13.83
CA ARG A 249 -13.28 3.77 13.24
C ARG A 249 -14.51 4.36 13.95
N ALA A 250 -15.49 3.54 14.29
CA ALA A 250 -16.69 3.95 15.02
C ALA A 250 -16.38 4.41 16.46
N LEU A 251 -15.33 3.86 17.07
CA LEU A 251 -14.85 4.23 18.41
C LEU A 251 -13.96 5.48 18.43
N GLY A 252 -13.65 6.09 17.28
CA GLY A 252 -12.82 7.30 17.20
C GLY A 252 -11.32 7.10 17.44
N GLU A 253 -10.85 5.87 17.66
CA GLU A 253 -9.48 5.57 18.12
C GLU A 253 -8.39 5.52 17.01
N ARG A 254 -8.63 5.96 15.77
CA ARG A 254 -7.58 5.95 14.73
C ARG A 254 -7.43 7.23 13.93
N HIS A 255 -6.35 7.94 14.21
CA HIS A 255 -5.82 9.04 13.39
C HIS A 255 -4.58 8.65 12.55
N THR A 256 -4.15 7.39 12.58
CA THR A 256 -3.02 6.86 11.80
C THR A 256 -3.44 5.70 10.91
N MET A 257 -2.81 5.63 9.74
CA MET A 257 -2.98 4.59 8.72
C MET A 257 -2.35 3.26 9.14
N ASP A 258 -2.62 2.85 10.37
CA ASP A 258 -2.23 1.54 10.85
C ASP A 258 -3.02 0.47 10.10
N LEU A 259 -2.33 -0.58 9.69
CA LEU A 259 -2.97 -1.71 9.06
C LEU A 259 -3.86 -2.48 10.03
N THR A 260 -4.79 -3.19 9.41
CA THR A 260 -4.94 -4.64 9.55
C THR A 260 -3.60 -5.32 9.83
N VAL A 261 -3.14 -5.22 11.07
CA VAL A 261 -2.11 -6.10 11.60
C VAL A 261 -2.77 -7.48 11.64
N GLY A 262 -2.34 -8.36 10.72
CA GLY A 262 -2.58 -9.79 10.90
C GLY A 262 -2.01 -10.17 12.25
N GLU A 263 -2.93 -10.48 13.17
CA GLU A 263 -2.79 -11.10 14.49
C GLU A 263 -1.65 -10.58 15.38
N SER A 264 -1.99 -10.25 16.63
CA SER A 264 -1.11 -9.71 17.69
C SER A 264 -1.04 -8.19 17.78
N GLY A 265 -2.22 -7.57 17.92
CA GLY A 265 -2.35 -6.18 18.31
C GLY A 265 -3.61 -5.96 19.14
N MET A 266 -3.85 -6.80 20.16
CA MET A 266 -4.56 -6.28 21.33
C MET A 266 -3.74 -5.09 21.82
N ALA A 267 -4.40 -3.98 22.10
CA ALA A 267 -3.84 -2.96 22.97
C ALA A 267 -3.43 -3.67 24.27
N VAL A 268 -2.13 -3.82 24.48
CA VAL A 268 -1.61 -4.24 25.78
C VAL A 268 -1.51 -2.96 26.60
N PRO A 269 -2.32 -2.78 27.67
CA PRO A 269 -2.12 -1.68 28.60
C PRO A 269 -0.71 -1.79 29.22
N PRO A 270 -0.10 -0.69 29.68
CA PRO A 270 1.32 -0.61 29.97
C PRO A 270 1.64 -1.28 31.32
N TRP A 271 1.51 -2.60 31.42
CA TRP A 271 2.06 -3.40 32.51
C TRP A 271 2.47 -4.77 31.97
N ASN A 272 3.75 -5.08 32.19
CA ASN A 272 4.41 -6.38 32.07
C ASN A 272 4.90 -6.82 30.69
N ALA A 273 6.19 -6.57 30.49
CA ALA A 273 7.09 -7.45 29.77
C ALA A 273 7.10 -8.84 30.44
N ASP A 274 6.70 -9.89 29.72
CA ASP A 274 7.48 -11.14 29.60
C ASP A 274 6.75 -12.16 28.71
N ARG A 275 7.52 -12.75 27.77
CA ARG A 275 7.33 -14.06 27.12
C ARG A 275 6.03 -14.34 26.31
N GLY A 276 6.21 -14.69 25.03
CA GLY A 276 5.48 -15.82 24.44
C GLY A 276 4.69 -15.64 23.13
N ALA A 277 4.61 -14.47 22.51
CA ALA A 277 3.73 -14.26 21.34
C ALA A 277 4.31 -14.71 19.97
N GLY A 278 5.46 -15.40 19.95
CA GLY A 278 6.16 -15.79 18.72
C GLY A 278 5.73 -17.14 18.10
N ARG A 279 4.88 -17.94 18.77
CA ARG A 279 4.58 -19.33 18.32
C ARG A 279 3.18 -19.58 17.76
N ALA A 280 2.20 -18.71 18.00
CA ALA A 280 0.83 -18.98 17.58
C ALA A 280 0.60 -18.84 16.06
N GLY A 281 1.30 -17.91 15.39
CA GLY A 281 1.18 -17.73 13.93
C GLY A 281 1.91 -18.78 13.10
N LEU A 282 2.78 -19.59 13.70
CA LEU A 282 3.51 -20.65 13.01
C LEU A 282 2.63 -21.92 12.88
N LEU A 283 1.79 -22.21 13.88
CA LEU A 283 0.97 -23.43 13.97
C LEU A 283 -0.27 -23.47 13.05
N LEU A 284 -0.65 -22.36 12.42
CA LEU A 284 -1.79 -22.33 11.47
C LEU A 284 -1.35 -22.31 10.00
N LEU A 285 -0.04 -22.19 9.73
CA LEU A 285 0.55 -22.29 8.39
C LEU A 285 1.54 -23.46 8.27
N THR A 286 1.85 -24.15 9.38
CA THR A 286 2.52 -25.44 9.40
C THR A 286 1.54 -26.48 9.99
N GLY A 287 0.74 -27.11 9.12
CA GLY A 287 0.51 -28.54 9.27
C GLY A 287 1.42 -29.17 8.22
N VAL A 288 2.68 -29.49 8.51
CA VAL A 288 3.26 -30.16 9.70
C VAL A 288 3.35 -29.37 11.00
#